data_AF-A0A3M1A9W5-F1
#
_entry.id   AF-A0A3M1A9W5-F1
#
_cell.length_a   1.000
_cell.length_b   1.000
_cell.length_c   1.000
_cell.angle_alpha   90.00
_cell.angle_beta   90.00
_cell.angle_gamma   90.00
#
_symmetry.space_group_name_H-M   'P 1'
#
loop_
_entity.id
_entity.type
_entity.pdbx_description
1 polymer ?
#
loop_
_entity_poly.entity_id
_entity_poly.type
_entity_poly.pdbx_seq_one_letter_code
_entity_poly.pdbx_strand_id
1 'polypeptide(L)' 'MENGVKQAGNYKVKWDGTNEHGQAVASGIYFYHLQVEKQTKMRKMILLR' A
#
# COMPACT_ATOMS: atom_id res chain seq x y z
N MET A 1 -3.58 8.74 1.00
CA MET A 1 -2.12 8.48 1.08
C MET A 1 -1.46 9.77 1.51
N GLU A 2 -0.67 9.75 2.58
CA GLU A 2 -0.05 10.98 3.12
C GLU A 2 1.32 11.19 2.46
N ASN A 3 1.43 12.23 1.63
CA ASN A 3 2.67 12.62 0.95
C ASN A 3 3.45 13.60 1.84
N GLY A 4 4.30 13.07 2.72
CA GLY A 4 5.15 13.87 3.60
C GLY A 4 6.43 13.12 3.95
N VAL A 5 7.53 13.86 4.16
CA VAL A 5 8.80 13.29 4.62
C VAL A 5 8.55 12.64 5.99
N LYS A 6 8.67 11.31 6.06
CA LYS A 6 8.59 10.57 7.31
C LYS A 6 10.00 10.42 7.88
N GLN A 7 10.14 10.69 9.18
CA GLN A 7 11.40 10.49 9.93
C GLN A 7 11.84 9.02 9.86
N ALA A 8 13.09 8.72 10.23
CA ALA A 8 13.52 7.33 10.33
C ALA A 8 12.70 6.59 11.40
N GLY A 9 12.16 5.41 11.06
CA GLY A 9 11.32 4.64 11.97
C GLY A 9 10.56 3.51 11.30
N ASN A 10 9.81 2.74 12.10
CA ASN A 10 8.95 1.68 11.61
C ASN A 10 7.55 2.24 11.33
N TYR A 11 7.08 2.09 10.09
CA TYR A 11 5.74 2.51 9.68
C TYR A 11 4.92 1.31 9.24
N LYS A 12 3.64 1.29 9.66
CA LYS A 12 2.66 0.31 9.20
C LYS A 12 1.60 1.03 8.39
N VAL A 13 1.43 0.60 7.15
CA VAL A 13 0.34 1.06 6.28
C VAL A 13 -0.66 -0.08 6.16
N LYS A 14 -1.92 0.19 6.50
CA LYS A 14 -3.02 -0.74 6.31
C LYS A 14 -3.83 -0.28 5.11
N TRP A 15 -3.97 -1.14 4.11
CA TRP A 15 -4.96 -0.96 3.07
C TRP A 15 -6.29 -1.53 3.57
N ASP A 16 -7.36 -0.79 3.35
CA ASP A 16 -8.73 -1.13 3.79
C ASP A 16 -9.53 -1.89 2.72
N GLY A 17 -8.90 -2.21 1.58
CA GLY A 17 -9.57 -2.90 0.47
C GLY A 17 -10.43 -1.97 -0.37
N THR A 18 -10.18 -0.65 -0.34
CA THR A 18 -10.87 0.32 -1.19
C THR A 18 -9.97 0.88 -2.30
N ASN A 19 -10.58 1.28 -3.42
CA ASN A 19 -9.91 2.02 -4.49
C ASN A 19 -9.88 3.53 -4.19
N GLU A 20 -9.36 4.33 -5.13
CA GLU A 20 -9.24 5.79 -4.98
C GLU A 20 -10.59 6.52 -4.87
N HIS A 21 -11.68 5.89 -5.30
CA HIS A 21 -13.04 6.39 -5.16
C HIS A 21 -13.71 5.93 -3.84
N GLY A 22 -12.97 5.26 -2.95
CA GLY A 22 -13.51 4.69 -1.71
C GLY A 22 -14.39 3.46 -1.92
N GLN A 23 -14.38 2.87 -3.12
CA GLN A 23 -15.18 1.69 -3.43
C GLN A 23 -14.44 0.42 -3.05
N ALA A 24 -15.13 -0.52 -2.40
CA ALA A 24 -14.57 -1.82 -2.06
C ALA A 24 -14.18 -2.60 -3.33
N VAL A 25 -12.96 -3.11 -3.36
CA VAL A 25 -12.48 -3.95 -4.47
C VAL A 25 -12.78 -5.43 -4.20
N ALA A 26 -12.67 -6.26 -5.25
CA ALA A 26 -12.91 -7.70 -5.17
C ALA A 26 -11.81 -8.42 -4.37
N SER A 27 -12.11 -9.62 -3.87
CA SER A 27 -11.06 -10.50 -3.33
C SER A 27 -10.06 -10.85 -4.44
N GLY A 28 -8.77 -10.84 -4.13
CA GLY A 28 -7.74 -11.05 -5.15
C GLY A 28 -6.32 -10.74 -4.69
N ILE A 29 -5.38 -10.86 -5.64
CA ILE A 29 -3.98 -10.51 -5.43
C ILE A 29 -3.75 -9.10 -5.97
N TYR A 30 -3.21 -8.24 -5.11
CA TYR A 30 -2.88 -6.86 -5.41
C TYR A 30 -1.37 -6.66 -5.25
N PHE A 31 -0.76 -5.87 -6.12
CA PHE A 31 0.65 -5.52 -6.00
C PHE A 31 0.77 -4.09 -5.52
N TYR A 32 1.72 -3.85 -4.62
CA TYR A 32 2.11 -2.50 -4.24
C TYR A 32 3.58 -2.26 -4.54
N HIS A 33 3.87 -1.01 -4.87
CA HIS A 33 5.21 -0.51 -5.16
C HIS A 33 5.59 0.51 -4.10
N LEU A 34 6.63 0.21 -3.32
CA LEU A 34 7.23 1.12 -2.36
C LEU A 34 8.54 1.64 -2.92
N GLN A 35 8.59 2.93 -3.21
CA GLN A 35 9.80 3.62 -3.66
C GLN A 35 10.31 4.54 -2.55
N VAL A 36 11.59 4.39 -2.21
CA VAL A 36 12.29 5.21 -1.21
C VAL A 36 13.64 5.58 -1.79
N GLU A 37 13.84 6.86 -2.12
CA GLU A 37 15.05 7.39 -2.75
C GLU A 37 15.57 6.50 -3.90
N LYS A 38 16.60 5.68 -3.64
CA LYS A 38 17.27 4.78 -4.60
C LYS A 38 16.80 3.32 -4.54
N GLN A 39 15.83 3.01 -3.69
CA GLN A 39 15.32 1.65 -3.49
C GLN A 39 13.87 1.53 -3.92
N THR A 40 13.58 0.44 -4.62
CA THR A 40 12.24 0.02 -5.00
C THR A 40 11.97 -1.35 -4.39
N LYS A 41 10.81 -1.50 -3.76
CA LYS A 41 10.30 -2.78 -3.27
C LYS A 41 8.90 -3.03 -3.81
N MET A 42 8.74 -4.13 -4.53
CA MET A 42 7.44 -4.61 -4.98
C MET A 42 7.03 -5.82 -4.13
N ARG A 43 5.79 -5.83 -3.65
CA ARG A 43 5.25 -6.98 -2.92
C ARG A 43 3.79 -7.21 -3.29
N LYS A 44 3.36 -8.47 -3.17
CA LYS A 44 1.97 -8.88 -3.32
C LYS A 44 1.24 -8.81 -1.98
N MET A 45 -0.03 -8.44 -2.04
CA MET A 45 -1.02 -8.44 -0.98
C MET A 45 -2.18 -9.32 -1.43
N ILE A 46 -2.75 -10.07 -0.49
CA ILE A 46 -3.91 -10.91 -0.77
C ILE A 46 -5.07 -10.31 0.01
N LEU A 47 -6.12 -9.92 -0.70
CA LEU A 47 -7.38 -9.51 -0.11
C LEU A 47 -8.33 -10.70 -0.13
N LEU A 48 -8.69 -11.16 1.07
CA LEU A 48 -9.72 -12.17 1.28
C LEU A 48 -10.94 -11.48 1.90
N ARG A 49 -12.14 -11.96 1.54
CA ARG A 49 -13.41 -11.58 2.18
C ARG A 49 -13.86 -12.70 3.11
#